data_AF-A0A931Z3Q7-F1
#
_entry.id   AF-A0A931Z3Q7-F1
#
_cell.length_a   1.000
_cell.length_b   1.000
_cell.length_c   1.000
_cell.angle_alpha   90.00
_cell.angle_beta   90.00
_cell.angle_gamma   90.00
#
_symmetry.space_group_name_H-M   'P 1'
#
loop_
_entity.id
_entity.type
_entity.pdbx_description
1 polymer ?
#
loop_
_entity_poly.entity_id
_entity_poly.type
_entity_poly.pdbx_seq_one_letter_code
_entity_poly.pdbx_strand_id
1 'polypeptide(L)'
;MSYSIFTGAAVLQPINRRPAEVKFFTNTLRYDRAYWVTLDRLIRHNADAHLTATFDDGKPRPQPGGGRGRPQREPEPARAPTLKVTTENTDALTLRLAEAGVPADVPVALTVDGAAVSSGPLPAVAHLVQSDGKWQLASAPAHSGKHHGVQGPIGDAFNARFLAVYGEGDLPLARAELDSIRNPPSQLMIHGEFPLKAAAKITAEDIAGANLILFGTVKSNPLIARLAPKLPASLMTAADEGNAVVFIYPNPENPARYVVIWTGPVLSAKLDVPLKAGWMMPISLLPDYLVAKDGKITRVGHFDRDWQ
;
A
#
# COMPACT_ATOMS: atom_id res chain seq x y z
N MET A 1 28.52 -7.90 -12.98
CA MET A 1 28.81 -8.87 -11.90
C MET A 1 27.53 -9.61 -11.62
N SER A 2 27.49 -10.90 -11.89
CA SER A 2 26.32 -11.75 -11.66
C SER A 2 26.03 -11.86 -10.16
N TYR A 3 24.76 -11.96 -9.78
CA TYR A 3 24.25 -12.19 -8.42
C TYR A 3 24.79 -13.50 -7.76
N SER A 4 25.64 -14.24 -8.47
CA SER A 4 26.25 -15.53 -8.10
C SER A 4 27.37 -15.45 -7.04
N ILE A 5 27.58 -14.30 -6.39
CA ILE A 5 28.65 -14.11 -5.38
C ILE A 5 28.19 -14.42 -3.95
N PHE A 6 26.88 -14.61 -3.72
CA PHE A 6 26.39 -15.14 -2.46
C PHE A 6 26.79 -16.61 -2.36
N THR A 7 27.71 -16.91 -1.44
CA THR A 7 28.23 -18.25 -1.19
C THR A 7 27.08 -19.23 -0.92
N GLY A 8 27.24 -20.51 -1.28
CA GLY A 8 26.27 -21.56 -0.92
C GLY A 8 25.93 -21.60 0.58
N ALA A 9 26.80 -21.06 1.43
CA ALA A 9 26.57 -20.88 2.86
C ALA A 9 25.42 -19.92 3.21
N ALA A 10 25.15 -18.89 2.40
CA ALA A 10 24.03 -17.97 2.64
C ALA A 10 22.67 -18.65 2.41
N VAL A 11 22.58 -19.57 1.44
CA VAL A 11 21.37 -20.37 1.16
C VAL A 11 21.09 -21.39 2.27
N LEU A 12 22.12 -21.82 3.01
CA LEU A 12 22.02 -22.79 4.10
C LEU A 12 21.67 -22.16 5.46
N GLN A 13 21.70 -20.83 5.59
CA GLN A 13 21.32 -20.16 6.82
C GLN A 13 19.80 -20.35 7.03
N PRO A 14 19.35 -20.96 8.14
CA PRO A 14 17.93 -21.13 8.39
C PRO A 14 17.29 -19.75 8.56
N ILE A 15 16.30 -19.44 7.71
CA ILE A 15 15.47 -18.25 7.88
C ILE A 15 14.65 -18.46 9.16
N ASN A 16 14.86 -17.60 10.16
CA ASN A 16 14.02 -17.60 11.34
C ASN A 16 12.61 -17.15 10.96
N ARG A 17 11.68 -18.09 10.83
CA ARG A 17 10.28 -17.81 10.45
C ARG A 17 9.41 -17.32 11.61
N ARG A 18 9.93 -17.33 12.83
CA ARG A 18 9.25 -16.90 14.06
C ARG A 18 10.17 -16.02 14.91
N PRO A 19 10.58 -14.85 14.38
CA PRO A 19 11.46 -13.96 15.13
C PRO A 19 10.72 -13.39 16.33
N ALA A 20 11.39 -13.31 17.48
CA ALA A 20 10.86 -12.65 18.67
C ALA A 20 10.68 -11.14 18.46
N GLU A 21 11.48 -10.53 17.58
CA GLU A 21 11.42 -9.12 17.21
C GLU A 21 11.20 -8.98 15.70
N VAL A 22 10.25 -8.13 15.32
CA VAL A 22 10.01 -7.70 13.94
C VAL A 22 10.29 -6.22 13.86
N LYS A 23 11.25 -5.84 13.02
CA LYS A 23 11.49 -4.46 12.58
C LYS A 23 10.98 -4.33 11.16
N PHE A 24 9.99 -3.47 10.97
CA PHE A 24 9.30 -3.32 9.70
C PHE A 24 9.33 -1.86 9.27
N PHE A 25 9.82 -1.64 8.07
CA PHE A 25 9.88 -0.34 7.40
C PHE A 25 9.11 -0.44 6.09
N THR A 26 8.23 0.53 5.85
CA THR A 26 7.53 0.67 4.58
C THR A 26 7.03 2.10 4.41
N ASN A 27 6.76 2.52 3.18
CA ASN A 27 6.00 3.73 2.86
C ASN A 27 4.69 3.40 2.11
N THR A 28 4.37 2.11 2.01
CA THR A 28 3.22 1.56 1.28
C THR A 28 2.62 0.36 2.02
N LEU A 29 1.29 0.24 1.96
CA LEU A 29 0.50 -0.92 2.34
C LEU A 29 0.44 -1.99 1.25
N ARG A 30 1.17 -1.86 0.13
CA ARG A 30 1.15 -2.91 -0.92
C ARG A 30 1.78 -4.20 -0.41
N TYR A 31 2.84 -4.05 0.38
CA TYR A 31 3.51 -5.11 1.10
C TYR A 31 3.43 -4.77 2.58
N ASP A 32 2.25 -4.97 3.14
CA ASP A 32 1.82 -4.54 4.48
C ASP A 32 2.20 -5.52 5.60
N ARG A 33 2.83 -6.65 5.27
CA ARG A 33 3.11 -7.72 6.24
C ARG A 33 4.60 -8.05 6.34
N ALA A 34 5.07 -8.18 7.58
CA ALA A 34 6.37 -8.75 7.93
C ALA A 34 6.20 -9.76 9.07
N TYR A 35 6.48 -11.04 8.79
CA TYR A 35 6.29 -12.14 9.76
C TYR A 35 4.88 -12.12 10.37
N TRP A 36 4.81 -11.94 11.70
CA TRP A 36 3.59 -11.91 12.50
C TRP A 36 2.98 -10.51 12.66
N VAL A 37 3.51 -9.50 11.97
CA VAL A 37 2.98 -8.12 11.98
C VAL A 37 2.37 -7.78 10.62
N THR A 38 1.20 -7.13 10.64
CA THR A 38 0.56 -6.51 9.47
C THR A 38 0.25 -5.04 9.81
N LEU A 39 0.62 -4.10 8.94
CA LEU A 39 0.22 -2.70 9.02
C LEU A 39 -1.11 -2.54 8.28
N ASP A 40 -2.17 -2.17 8.98
CA ASP A 40 -3.50 -2.10 8.36
C ASP A 40 -3.77 -0.70 7.77
N ARG A 41 -3.23 0.35 8.40
CA ARG A 41 -3.38 1.75 7.96
C ARG A 41 -2.15 2.59 8.26
N LEU A 42 -1.88 3.54 7.37
CA LEU A 42 -0.89 4.60 7.56
C LEU A 42 -1.58 5.93 7.84
N ILE A 43 -0.97 6.76 8.66
CA ILE A 43 -1.47 8.12 8.92
C ILE A 43 -1.22 9.00 7.69
N ARG A 44 -0.03 8.89 7.09
CA ARG A 44 0.42 9.61 5.90
C ARG A 44 1.01 8.62 4.90
N HIS A 45 0.33 8.42 3.78
CA HIS A 45 0.83 7.62 2.67
C HIS A 45 2.03 8.30 1.98
N ASN A 46 2.94 7.49 1.42
CA ASN A 46 4.19 7.93 0.78
C ASN A 46 5.20 8.61 1.72
N ALA A 47 4.92 8.63 3.02
CA ALA A 47 5.90 8.93 4.06
C ALA A 47 6.35 7.62 4.72
N ASP A 48 7.56 7.64 5.27
CA ASP A 48 8.13 6.49 5.95
C ASP A 48 7.26 6.09 7.16
N ALA A 49 7.09 4.79 7.34
CA ALA A 49 6.46 4.18 8.49
C ALA A 49 7.41 3.15 9.09
N HIS A 50 7.53 3.20 10.41
CA HIS A 50 8.39 2.32 11.18
C HIS A 50 7.55 1.58 12.22
N LEU A 51 7.75 0.28 12.33
CA LEU A 51 7.17 -0.52 13.38
C LEU A 51 8.24 -1.45 13.94
N THR A 52 8.38 -1.47 15.26
CA THR A 52 9.10 -2.52 15.97
C THR A 52 8.14 -3.23 16.91
N ALA A 53 8.03 -4.54 16.78
CA ALA A 53 7.23 -5.38 17.66
C ALA A 53 8.10 -6.48 18.25
N THR A 54 8.14 -6.57 19.58
CA THR A 54 8.99 -7.51 20.32
C THR A 54 8.15 -8.29 21.30
N PHE A 55 8.13 -9.62 21.13
CA PHE A 55 7.62 -10.56 22.11
C PHE A 55 8.78 -11.08 22.97
N ASP A 56 8.70 -10.86 24.27
CA ASP A 56 9.59 -11.47 25.26
C ASP A 56 8.79 -12.51 26.05
N ASP A 57 9.16 -13.78 25.94
CA ASP A 57 8.48 -14.89 26.61
C ASP A 57 8.78 -14.97 28.11
N GLY A 58 9.61 -14.06 28.63
CA GLY A 58 9.98 -13.99 30.03
C GLY A 58 10.96 -15.07 30.47
N LYS A 59 11.41 -15.94 29.55
CA LYS A 59 12.34 -17.03 29.88
C LYS A 59 13.79 -16.50 29.92
N PRO A 60 14.64 -17.07 30.80
CA PRO A 60 16.05 -16.73 30.82
C PRO A 60 16.69 -17.02 29.45
N ARG A 61 17.38 -16.03 28.86
CA ARG A 61 18.08 -16.24 27.60
C ARG A 61 19.38 -17.02 27.83
N PRO A 62 19.74 -17.98 26.95
CA PRO A 62 21.02 -18.67 27.03
C PRO A 62 22.18 -17.66 27.02
N GLN A 63 23.04 -17.70 28.03
CA GLN A 63 24.20 -16.83 28.06
C GLN A 63 25.22 -17.30 27.01
N PRO A 64 25.84 -16.40 26.23
CA PRO A 64 27.00 -16.77 25.42
C PRO A 64 28.03 -17.40 26.34
N GLY A 65 28.44 -18.64 26.04
CA GLY A 65 29.37 -19.40 26.87
C GLY A 65 30.57 -18.53 27.24
N GLY A 66 30.71 -18.20 28.53
CA GLY A 66 31.80 -17.38 29.01
C GLY A 66 33.12 -18.07 28.69
N GLY A 67 34.00 -17.38 27.96
CA GLY A 67 35.39 -17.81 27.83
C GLY A 67 36.00 -18.05 29.23
N ARG A 68 36.92 -19.03 29.32
CA ARG A 68 37.58 -19.43 30.57
C ARG A 68 37.99 -18.20 31.39
N GLY A 69 37.49 -18.11 32.62
CA GLY A 69 37.88 -17.06 33.58
C GLY A 69 36.92 -15.87 33.71
N ARG A 70 35.81 -15.80 32.96
CA ARG A 70 34.73 -14.84 33.28
C ARG A 70 33.81 -15.41 34.37
N PRO A 71 33.46 -14.63 35.41
CA PRO A 71 32.43 -15.02 36.36
C PRO A 71 31.14 -15.38 35.62
N GLN A 72 30.54 -16.53 35.93
CA GLN A 72 29.17 -16.81 35.51
C GLN A 72 28.27 -15.74 36.13
N ARG A 73 27.61 -14.93 35.30
CA ARG A 73 26.54 -14.07 35.79
C ARG A 73 25.37 -14.97 36.20
N GLU A 74 24.74 -14.68 37.33
CA GLU A 74 23.53 -15.39 37.74
C GLU A 74 22.50 -15.40 36.59
N PRO A 75 21.81 -16.54 36.35
CA PRO A 75 20.74 -16.60 35.38
C PRO A 75 19.71 -15.53 35.69
N GLU A 76 19.27 -14.79 34.67
CA GLU A 76 18.21 -13.80 34.86
C GLU A 76 16.94 -14.52 35.33
N PRO A 77 16.24 -14.05 36.38
CA PRO A 77 15.03 -14.70 36.85
C PRO A 77 13.94 -14.67 35.78
N ALA A 78 13.08 -15.69 35.78
CA ALA A 78 11.91 -15.70 34.90
C ALA A 78 11.01 -14.49 35.22
N ARG A 79 10.50 -13.85 34.18
CA ARG A 79 9.62 -12.67 34.26
C ARG A 79 8.28 -12.96 33.60
N ALA A 80 7.29 -12.13 33.87
CA ALA A 80 6.03 -12.18 33.11
C ALA A 80 6.32 -11.86 31.63
N PRO A 81 5.67 -12.55 30.68
CA PRO A 81 5.84 -12.29 29.27
C PRO A 81 5.33 -10.90 28.89
N THR A 82 6.01 -10.25 27.95
CA THR A 82 5.65 -8.91 27.48
C THR A 82 5.62 -8.84 25.97
N LEU A 83 4.70 -8.02 25.45
CA LEU A 83 4.60 -7.70 24.03
C LEU A 83 4.65 -6.19 23.87
N LYS A 84 5.73 -5.70 23.28
CA LYS A 84 5.96 -4.26 23.10
C LYS A 84 5.90 -3.92 21.62
N VAL A 85 5.12 -2.91 21.28
CA VAL A 85 5.03 -2.36 19.92
C VAL A 85 5.36 -0.87 19.97
N THR A 86 6.21 -0.41 19.07
CA THR A 86 6.47 1.01 18.83
C THR A 86 6.18 1.30 17.37
N THR A 87 5.46 2.38 17.11
CA THR A 87 4.98 2.73 15.79
C THR A 87 5.34 4.18 15.44
N GLU A 88 5.53 4.42 14.15
CA GLU A 88 5.60 5.73 13.53
C GLU A 88 4.71 5.69 12.29
N ASN A 89 3.93 6.76 12.05
CA ASN A 89 3.08 6.90 10.88
C ASN A 89 2.03 5.77 10.69
N THR A 90 1.55 5.18 11.78
CA THR A 90 0.59 4.06 11.78
C THR A 90 -0.51 4.34 12.79
N ASP A 91 -1.77 4.09 12.43
CA ASP A 91 -2.93 4.20 13.32
C ASP A 91 -3.79 2.92 13.37
N ALA A 92 -3.44 1.89 12.59
CA ALA A 92 -4.00 0.55 12.74
C ALA A 92 -3.01 -0.54 12.33
N LEU A 93 -2.98 -1.65 13.08
CA LEU A 93 -2.13 -2.79 12.81
C LEU A 93 -2.72 -4.09 13.36
N THR A 94 -2.28 -5.22 12.80
CA THR A 94 -2.68 -6.56 13.21
C THR A 94 -1.46 -7.38 13.61
N LEU A 95 -1.53 -8.05 14.76
CA LEU A 95 -0.53 -8.97 15.27
C LEU A 95 -1.05 -10.40 15.23
N ARG A 96 -0.38 -11.29 14.50
CA ARG A 96 -0.67 -12.73 14.44
C ARG A 96 0.11 -13.45 15.53
N LEU A 97 -0.34 -13.26 16.76
CA LEU A 97 0.36 -13.65 17.99
C LEU A 97 0.70 -15.16 18.06
N ALA A 98 -0.14 -16.02 17.49
CA ALA A 98 0.18 -17.45 17.38
C ALA A 98 1.44 -17.72 16.53
N GLU A 99 1.70 -16.92 15.50
CA GLU A 99 2.90 -17.03 14.66
C GLU A 99 4.15 -16.50 15.39
N ALA A 100 3.97 -15.57 16.33
CA ALA A 100 5.02 -15.07 17.23
C ALA A 100 5.32 -16.04 18.40
N GLY A 101 4.51 -17.10 18.58
CA GLY A 101 4.66 -18.04 19.69
C GLY A 101 4.07 -17.54 21.01
N VAL A 102 3.16 -16.56 20.97
CA VAL A 102 2.47 -16.07 22.15
C VAL A 102 1.42 -17.10 22.61
N PRO A 103 1.48 -17.57 23.87
CA PRO A 103 0.47 -18.47 24.43
C PRO A 103 -0.89 -17.75 24.59
N ALA A 104 -1.98 -18.46 24.29
CA ALA A 104 -3.34 -17.88 24.26
C ALA A 104 -3.98 -17.73 25.65
N ASP A 105 -3.46 -18.45 26.63
CA ASP A 105 -4.02 -18.69 27.96
C ASP A 105 -3.14 -18.10 29.08
N VAL A 106 -2.00 -17.52 28.72
CA VAL A 106 -1.11 -16.83 29.66
C VAL A 106 -1.33 -15.31 29.54
N PRO A 107 -1.48 -14.58 30.65
CA PRO A 107 -1.51 -13.13 30.64
C PRO A 107 -0.22 -12.53 30.06
N VAL A 108 -0.35 -11.63 29.08
CA VAL A 108 0.78 -10.94 28.44
C VAL A 108 0.54 -9.44 28.54
N ALA A 109 1.53 -8.71 29.07
CA ALA A 109 1.47 -7.25 29.10
C ALA A 109 1.73 -6.69 27.69
N LEU A 110 0.67 -6.23 27.02
CA LEU A 110 0.72 -5.57 25.72
C LEU A 110 0.81 -4.06 25.91
N THR A 111 1.89 -3.48 25.41
CA THR A 111 2.07 -2.02 25.34
C THR A 111 2.31 -1.57 23.90
N VAL A 112 1.66 -0.48 23.49
CA VAL A 112 1.85 0.16 22.18
C VAL A 112 2.22 1.62 22.42
N ASP A 113 3.34 2.07 21.84
CA ASP A 113 3.89 3.42 22.00
C ASP A 113 4.05 3.84 23.48
N GLY A 114 4.43 2.89 24.32
CA GLY A 114 4.59 3.07 25.76
C GLY A 114 3.29 3.06 26.57
N ALA A 115 2.12 3.10 25.93
CA ALA A 115 0.82 2.99 26.60
C ALA A 115 0.40 1.53 26.81
N ALA A 116 -0.20 1.22 27.96
CA ALA A 116 -0.74 -0.10 28.23
C ALA A 116 -2.07 -0.32 27.49
N VAL A 117 -2.19 -1.43 26.76
CA VAL A 117 -3.40 -1.80 26.00
C VAL A 117 -4.11 -3.01 26.63
N SER A 118 -3.36 -4.01 27.09
CA SER A 118 -3.90 -5.19 27.78
C SER A 118 -2.88 -5.78 28.73
N SER A 119 -3.35 -6.43 29.79
CA SER A 119 -2.53 -7.23 30.72
C SER A 119 -3.08 -8.65 30.90
N GLY A 120 -4.09 -9.03 30.13
CA GLY A 120 -4.72 -10.34 30.17
C GLY A 120 -4.21 -11.30 29.10
N PRO A 121 -4.84 -12.49 28.97
CA PRO A 121 -4.60 -13.37 27.83
C PRO A 121 -4.94 -12.66 26.52
N LEU A 122 -4.15 -12.91 25.47
CA LEU A 122 -4.31 -12.29 24.16
C LEU A 122 -4.89 -13.29 23.15
N PRO A 123 -5.72 -12.81 22.19
CA PRO A 123 -6.22 -13.67 21.12
C PRO A 123 -5.09 -14.14 20.20
N ALA A 124 -5.31 -15.21 19.44
CA ALA A 124 -4.34 -15.69 18.44
C ALA A 124 -4.01 -14.63 17.37
N VAL A 125 -4.95 -13.73 17.10
CA VAL A 125 -4.80 -12.55 16.25
C VAL A 125 -5.35 -11.35 16.99
N ALA A 126 -4.52 -10.33 17.22
CA ALA A 126 -4.90 -9.09 17.88
C ALA A 126 -4.93 -7.95 16.85
N HIS A 127 -6.09 -7.32 16.69
CA HIS A 127 -6.23 -6.09 15.90
C HIS A 127 -6.11 -4.90 16.83
N LEU A 128 -5.35 -3.89 16.42
CA LEU A 128 -5.08 -2.70 17.19
C LEU A 128 -5.42 -1.48 16.35
N VAL A 129 -6.15 -0.54 16.94
CA VAL A 129 -6.50 0.74 16.31
C VAL A 129 -6.23 1.87 17.28
N GLN A 130 -5.75 2.99 16.76
CA GLN A 130 -5.61 4.23 17.51
C GLN A 130 -6.86 5.10 17.29
N SER A 131 -7.55 5.43 18.37
CA SER A 131 -8.66 6.41 18.39
C SER A 131 -8.38 7.46 19.44
N ASP A 132 -8.50 8.74 19.08
CA ASP A 132 -8.26 9.88 19.99
C ASP A 132 -6.91 9.80 20.73
N GLY A 133 -5.87 9.38 20.00
CA GLY A 133 -4.51 9.23 20.53
C GLY A 133 -4.30 8.03 21.46
N LYS A 134 -5.28 7.12 21.57
CA LYS A 134 -5.20 5.93 22.43
C LYS A 134 -5.30 4.66 21.61
N TRP A 135 -4.38 3.73 21.87
CA TRP A 135 -4.39 2.39 21.29
C TRP A 135 -5.37 1.49 22.04
N GLN A 136 -6.13 0.71 21.28
CA GLN A 136 -7.10 -0.25 21.82
C GLN A 136 -7.20 -1.49 20.94
N LEU A 137 -7.59 -2.61 21.56
CA LEU A 137 -7.94 -3.81 20.81
C LEU A 137 -9.24 -3.58 20.03
N ALA A 138 -9.26 -4.04 18.78
CA ALA A 138 -10.42 -4.03 17.91
C ALA A 138 -10.90 -5.45 17.60
N SER A 139 -12.17 -5.59 17.23
CA SER A 139 -12.77 -6.88 16.86
C SER A 139 -12.40 -7.34 15.44
N ALA A 140 -11.90 -6.43 14.60
CA ALA A 140 -11.52 -6.69 13.21
C ALA A 140 -10.43 -5.68 12.77
N PRO A 141 -9.68 -5.96 11.68
CA PRO A 141 -8.76 -4.98 11.09
C PRO A 141 -9.49 -3.70 10.69
N ALA A 142 -8.88 -2.54 10.92
CA ALA A 142 -9.45 -1.27 10.52
C ALA A 142 -9.07 -0.97 9.05
N HIS A 143 -10.00 -1.16 8.11
CA HIS A 143 -9.78 -0.90 6.67
C HIS A 143 -10.62 0.28 6.13
N SER A 144 -10.94 1.27 6.97
CA SER A 144 -11.59 2.49 6.49
C SER A 144 -10.60 3.34 5.70
N GLY A 145 -11.01 3.81 4.52
CA GLY A 145 -10.17 4.63 3.67
C GLY A 145 -9.10 3.81 2.94
N LYS A 146 -7.86 4.31 2.90
CA LYS A 146 -6.72 3.65 2.26
C LYS A 146 -6.26 2.45 3.07
N HIS A 147 -6.13 1.31 2.40
CA HIS A 147 -5.73 0.03 2.99
C HIS A 147 -5.03 -0.86 1.96
N HIS A 148 -4.54 -2.04 2.37
CA HIS A 148 -3.90 -2.98 1.46
C HIS A 148 -4.75 -3.28 0.22
N GLY A 149 -4.16 -3.09 -0.96
CA GLY A 149 -4.83 -3.27 -2.26
C GLY A 149 -5.68 -2.10 -2.73
N VAL A 150 -5.97 -1.11 -1.87
CA VAL A 150 -6.71 0.12 -2.17
C VAL A 150 -6.10 1.32 -1.42
N GLN A 151 -4.92 1.78 -1.83
CA GLN A 151 -4.14 2.86 -1.20
C GLN A 151 -3.60 3.96 -2.16
N GLY A 152 -3.57 3.70 -3.47
CA GLY A 152 -2.80 4.51 -4.44
C GLY A 152 -1.29 4.20 -4.47
N PRO A 153 -0.48 4.98 -5.19
CA PRO A 153 -0.85 6.01 -6.15
C PRO A 153 -1.41 5.39 -7.45
N ILE A 154 -1.55 6.16 -8.54
CA ILE A 154 -2.15 5.70 -9.80
C ILE A 154 -1.59 4.35 -10.29
N GLY A 155 -0.29 4.13 -10.11
CA GLY A 155 0.36 2.86 -10.46
C GLY A 155 -0.20 1.63 -9.74
N ASP A 156 -0.79 1.76 -8.56
CA ASP A 156 -1.32 0.61 -7.81
C ASP A 156 -2.52 -0.05 -8.50
N ALA A 157 -3.26 0.70 -9.33
CA ALA A 157 -4.34 0.14 -10.15
C ALA A 157 -3.85 -0.92 -11.15
N PHE A 158 -2.56 -0.91 -11.50
CA PHE A 158 -1.94 -1.81 -12.48
C PHE A 158 -1.26 -3.03 -11.81
N ASN A 159 -1.18 -3.07 -10.48
CA ASN A 159 -0.61 -4.18 -9.71
C ASN A 159 -1.63 -5.31 -9.43
N ALA A 160 -2.81 -5.26 -10.04
CA ALA A 160 -3.84 -6.29 -9.98
C ALA A 160 -4.53 -6.38 -11.35
N ARG A 161 -5.54 -7.25 -11.49
CA ARG A 161 -6.33 -7.31 -12.72
C ARG A 161 -6.92 -5.93 -13.01
N PHE A 162 -6.64 -5.38 -14.19
CA PHE A 162 -7.17 -4.10 -14.66
C PHE A 162 -7.77 -4.23 -16.06
N LEU A 163 -8.61 -3.27 -16.43
CA LEU A 163 -9.21 -3.13 -17.75
C LEU A 163 -9.21 -1.65 -18.13
N ALA A 164 -8.55 -1.31 -19.25
CA ALA A 164 -8.66 0.00 -19.84
C ALA A 164 -9.99 0.13 -20.58
N VAL A 165 -10.68 1.24 -20.35
CA VAL A 165 -12.01 1.50 -20.88
C VAL A 165 -12.04 2.86 -21.53
N TYR A 166 -12.40 2.93 -22.81
CA TYR A 166 -12.45 4.20 -23.55
C TYR A 166 -13.88 4.61 -23.88
N GLY A 167 -14.14 5.92 -23.79
CA GLY A 167 -15.37 6.56 -24.26
C GLY A 167 -15.44 6.69 -25.80
N GLU A 168 -16.54 7.22 -26.30
CA GLU A 168 -16.70 7.52 -27.72
C GLU A 168 -15.67 8.56 -28.17
N GLY A 169 -14.86 8.24 -29.19
CA GLY A 169 -13.79 9.11 -29.69
C GLY A 169 -12.49 9.07 -28.88
N ASP A 170 -12.46 8.43 -27.70
CA ASP A 170 -11.29 8.46 -26.79
C ASP A 170 -10.28 7.31 -27.01
N LEU A 171 -10.52 6.43 -27.99
CA LEU A 171 -9.59 5.34 -28.30
C LEU A 171 -8.16 5.82 -28.62
N PRO A 172 -7.94 6.91 -29.39
CA PRO A 172 -6.59 7.43 -29.63
C PRO A 172 -5.88 7.88 -28.35
N LEU A 173 -6.60 8.56 -27.44
CA LEU A 173 -6.05 8.96 -26.14
C LEU A 173 -5.63 7.74 -25.32
N ALA A 174 -6.54 6.77 -25.17
CA ALA A 174 -6.25 5.54 -24.44
C ALA A 174 -5.02 4.82 -25.01
N ARG A 175 -4.92 4.66 -26.33
CA ARG A 175 -3.77 4.03 -26.97
C ARG A 175 -2.47 4.80 -26.72
N ALA A 176 -2.47 6.13 -26.90
CA ALA A 176 -1.26 6.94 -26.75
C ALA A 176 -0.69 6.92 -25.31
N GLU A 177 -1.56 6.94 -24.30
CA GLU A 177 -1.17 6.88 -22.89
C GLU A 177 -0.70 5.48 -22.50
N LEU A 178 -1.44 4.43 -22.89
CA LEU A 178 -1.06 3.05 -22.65
C LEU A 178 0.25 2.67 -23.36
N ASP A 179 0.46 3.16 -24.59
CA ASP A 179 1.72 2.98 -25.33
C ASP A 179 2.89 3.71 -24.66
N SER A 180 2.64 4.89 -24.07
CA SER A 180 3.66 5.60 -23.29
C SER A 180 4.09 4.86 -22.03
N ILE A 181 3.19 4.06 -21.44
CA ILE A 181 3.51 3.17 -20.34
C ILE A 181 4.30 1.95 -20.85
N ARG A 182 3.83 1.31 -21.94
CA ARG A 182 4.44 0.09 -22.51
C ARG A 182 5.85 0.31 -23.05
N ASN A 183 6.06 1.46 -23.68
CA ASN A 183 7.31 1.84 -24.36
C ASN A 183 7.90 3.10 -23.70
N PRO A 184 8.39 3.01 -22.44
CA PRO A 184 9.09 4.12 -21.83
C PRO A 184 10.38 4.43 -22.61
N PRO A 185 10.94 5.65 -22.50
CA PRO A 185 12.16 6.03 -23.23
C PRO A 185 13.44 5.37 -22.66
N SER A 186 13.35 4.15 -22.16
CA SER A 186 14.43 3.38 -21.54
C SER A 186 14.51 1.98 -22.12
N GLN A 187 15.50 1.19 -21.68
CA GLN A 187 15.62 -0.21 -22.10
C GLN A 187 14.54 -1.12 -21.50
N LEU A 188 13.70 -0.60 -20.61
CA LEU A 188 12.58 -1.35 -20.06
C LEU A 188 11.51 -1.49 -21.14
N MET A 189 11.25 -2.73 -21.56
CA MET A 189 10.07 -3.06 -22.35
C MET A 189 9.07 -3.78 -21.48
N ILE A 190 7.85 -3.26 -21.39
CA ILE A 190 6.77 -3.97 -20.70
C ILE A 190 6.21 -5.00 -21.68
N HIS A 191 6.58 -6.26 -21.45
CA HIS A 191 6.02 -7.39 -22.16
C HIS A 191 4.68 -7.79 -21.53
N GLY A 192 3.65 -6.97 -21.73
CA GLY A 192 2.29 -7.20 -21.23
C GLY A 192 1.23 -6.58 -22.13
N GLU A 193 0.11 -7.26 -22.26
CA GLU A 193 -1.06 -6.71 -22.95
C GLU A 193 -1.89 -5.86 -21.98
N PHE A 194 -2.29 -4.67 -22.45
CA PHE A 194 -3.20 -3.82 -21.71
C PHE A 194 -4.61 -4.03 -22.27
N PRO A 195 -5.46 -4.82 -21.59
CA PRO A 195 -6.78 -5.13 -22.10
C PRO A 195 -7.58 -3.83 -22.24
N LEU A 196 -8.19 -3.64 -23.40
CA LEU A 196 -8.83 -2.39 -23.80
C LEU A 196 -10.24 -2.67 -24.33
N LYS A 197 -11.24 -2.00 -23.80
CA LYS A 197 -12.66 -2.22 -24.12
C LYS A 197 -13.43 -0.90 -24.23
N ALA A 198 -14.41 -0.83 -25.13
CA ALA A 198 -15.28 0.33 -25.21
C ALA A 198 -16.21 0.39 -23.98
N ALA A 199 -16.45 1.59 -23.44
CA ALA A 199 -17.30 1.80 -22.27
C ALA A 199 -18.71 1.20 -22.43
N ALA A 200 -19.29 1.29 -23.64
CA ALA A 200 -20.60 0.73 -23.97
C ALA A 200 -20.67 -0.81 -23.89
N LYS A 201 -19.54 -1.52 -23.81
CA LYS A 201 -19.48 -2.98 -23.74
C LYS A 201 -19.12 -3.50 -22.35
N ILE A 202 -18.92 -2.62 -21.37
CA ILE A 202 -18.54 -3.01 -20.01
C ILE A 202 -19.70 -3.72 -19.31
N THR A 203 -19.40 -4.82 -18.64
CA THR A 203 -20.39 -5.63 -17.91
C THR A 203 -20.22 -5.49 -16.40
N ALA A 204 -21.16 -6.03 -15.63
CA ALA A 204 -21.07 -6.07 -14.17
C ALA A 204 -19.87 -6.93 -13.70
N GLU A 205 -19.55 -8.00 -14.44
CA GLU A 205 -18.41 -8.88 -14.15
C GLU A 205 -17.08 -8.15 -14.33
N ASP A 206 -16.96 -7.27 -15.34
CA ASP A 206 -15.77 -6.42 -15.51
C ASP A 206 -15.58 -5.50 -14.28
N ILE A 207 -16.65 -4.86 -13.81
CA ILE A 207 -16.64 -3.95 -12.64
C ILE A 207 -16.32 -4.69 -11.34
N ALA A 208 -16.84 -5.92 -11.18
CA ALA A 208 -16.55 -6.75 -10.02
C ALA A 208 -15.10 -7.30 -10.03
N GLY A 209 -14.59 -7.63 -11.21
CA GLY A 209 -13.36 -8.40 -11.37
C GLY A 209 -12.10 -7.58 -11.59
N ALA A 210 -12.17 -6.31 -11.97
CA ALA A 210 -11.01 -5.52 -12.38
C ALA A 210 -11.00 -4.09 -11.82
N ASN A 211 -9.80 -3.53 -11.69
CA ASN A 211 -9.61 -2.08 -11.64
C ASN A 211 -9.93 -1.49 -13.02
N LEU A 212 -10.62 -0.35 -13.09
CA LEU A 212 -11.02 0.25 -14.36
C LEU A 212 -10.18 1.50 -14.64
N ILE A 213 -9.49 1.53 -15.77
CA ILE A 213 -8.77 2.72 -16.25
C ILE A 213 -9.64 3.41 -17.28
N LEU A 214 -10.41 4.40 -16.86
CA LEU A 214 -11.45 5.07 -17.64
C LEU A 214 -10.87 6.28 -18.39
N PHE A 215 -10.78 6.17 -19.71
CA PHE A 215 -10.36 7.25 -20.60
C PHE A 215 -11.57 8.02 -21.12
N GLY A 216 -11.46 9.35 -21.13
CA GLY A 216 -12.49 10.26 -21.66
C GLY A 216 -13.03 11.25 -20.62
N THR A 217 -14.20 11.80 -20.91
CA THR A 217 -14.91 12.78 -20.06
C THR A 217 -16.29 12.27 -19.68
N VAL A 218 -17.01 13.02 -18.83
CA VAL A 218 -18.43 12.75 -18.55
C VAL A 218 -19.31 12.79 -19.81
N LYS A 219 -18.87 13.47 -20.88
CA LYS A 219 -19.62 13.55 -22.15
C LYS A 219 -19.37 12.35 -23.05
N SER A 220 -18.13 11.84 -23.06
CA SER A 220 -17.71 10.79 -24.00
C SER A 220 -17.71 9.38 -23.39
N ASN A 221 -17.57 9.26 -22.07
CA ASN A 221 -17.53 7.97 -21.38
C ASN A 221 -18.69 7.82 -20.39
N PRO A 222 -19.70 6.96 -20.67
CA PRO A 222 -20.89 6.81 -19.83
C PRO A 222 -20.58 6.26 -18.42
N LEU A 223 -19.49 5.52 -18.22
CA LEU A 223 -19.09 5.09 -16.88
C LEU A 223 -18.56 6.26 -16.05
N ILE A 224 -17.77 7.17 -16.67
CA ILE A 224 -17.30 8.38 -15.99
C ILE A 224 -18.51 9.23 -15.60
N ALA A 225 -19.47 9.43 -16.51
CA ALA A 225 -20.71 10.15 -16.22
C ALA A 225 -21.49 9.55 -15.04
N ARG A 226 -21.62 8.21 -15.02
CA ARG A 226 -22.32 7.46 -13.96
C ARG A 226 -21.66 7.59 -12.60
N LEU A 227 -20.32 7.61 -12.56
CA LEU A 227 -19.55 7.65 -11.31
C LEU A 227 -19.27 9.07 -10.81
N ALA A 228 -19.24 10.07 -11.69
CA ALA A 228 -18.83 11.45 -11.39
C ALA A 228 -19.43 12.05 -10.10
N PRO A 229 -20.72 11.85 -9.76
CA PRO A 229 -21.29 12.41 -8.52
C PRO A 229 -20.65 11.89 -7.22
N LYS A 230 -19.92 10.78 -7.27
CA LYS A 230 -19.24 10.14 -6.13
C LYS A 230 -17.72 10.24 -6.22
N LEU A 231 -17.19 10.97 -7.21
CA LEU A 231 -15.76 11.20 -7.38
C LEU A 231 -15.35 12.58 -6.85
N PRO A 232 -14.06 12.85 -6.62
CA PRO A 232 -13.60 14.15 -6.12
C PRO A 232 -14.03 15.31 -7.02
N ALA A 233 -14.99 16.12 -6.54
CA ALA A 233 -15.64 17.16 -7.33
C ALA A 233 -14.65 18.18 -7.92
N SER A 234 -13.62 18.55 -7.16
CA SER A 234 -12.60 19.51 -7.60
C SER A 234 -11.76 19.02 -8.79
N LEU A 235 -11.57 17.69 -8.93
CA LEU A 235 -10.88 17.09 -10.07
C LEU A 235 -11.81 16.95 -11.27
N MET A 236 -13.08 16.60 -11.03
CA MET A 236 -14.09 16.51 -12.09
C MET A 236 -14.37 17.89 -12.72
N THR A 237 -14.50 18.94 -11.92
CA THR A 237 -14.64 20.32 -12.41
C THR A 237 -13.44 20.75 -13.25
N ALA A 238 -12.21 20.43 -12.82
CA ALA A 238 -11.02 20.72 -13.60
C ALA A 238 -11.04 19.99 -14.96
N ALA A 239 -11.51 18.75 -15.01
CA ALA A 239 -11.66 18.04 -16.29
C ALA A 239 -12.69 18.71 -17.21
N ASP A 240 -13.83 19.16 -16.66
CA ASP A 240 -14.89 19.83 -17.44
C ASP A 240 -14.45 21.20 -17.98
N GLU A 241 -13.51 21.86 -17.31
CA GLU A 241 -12.85 23.09 -17.78
C GLU A 241 -11.81 22.84 -18.90
N GLY A 242 -11.64 21.59 -19.34
CA GLY A 242 -10.73 21.22 -20.43
C GLY A 242 -9.29 20.96 -19.98
N ASN A 243 -9.03 20.80 -18.69
CA ASN A 243 -7.71 20.39 -18.21
C ASN A 243 -7.50 18.89 -18.45
N ALA A 244 -6.25 18.48 -18.72
CA ALA A 244 -5.86 17.08 -18.70
C ALA A 244 -5.78 16.62 -17.23
N VAL A 245 -6.66 15.71 -16.83
CA VAL A 245 -6.75 15.22 -15.46
C VAL A 245 -6.52 13.72 -15.46
N VAL A 246 -5.65 13.25 -14.57
CA VAL A 246 -5.53 11.83 -14.23
C VAL A 246 -5.61 11.66 -12.72
N PHE A 247 -6.46 10.77 -12.21
CA PHE A 247 -6.49 10.43 -10.79
C PHE A 247 -7.00 9.02 -10.52
N ILE A 248 -6.60 8.47 -9.38
CA ILE A 248 -7.07 7.17 -8.85
C ILE A 248 -8.05 7.38 -7.69
N TYR A 249 -9.09 6.55 -7.61
CA TYR A 249 -10.05 6.58 -6.52
C TYR A 249 -10.63 5.18 -6.28
N PRO A 250 -11.09 4.83 -5.05
CA PRO A 250 -11.90 3.63 -4.85
C PRO A 250 -13.11 3.65 -5.77
N ASN A 251 -13.37 2.55 -6.46
CA ASN A 251 -14.51 2.46 -7.36
C ASN A 251 -15.81 2.61 -6.53
N PRO A 252 -16.65 3.64 -6.78
CA PRO A 252 -17.88 3.85 -6.01
C PRO A 252 -18.91 2.72 -6.11
N GLU A 253 -18.76 1.81 -7.08
CA GLU A 253 -19.59 0.61 -7.26
C GLU A 253 -18.90 -0.68 -6.76
N ASN A 254 -17.60 -0.61 -6.46
CA ASN A 254 -16.83 -1.71 -5.86
C ASN A 254 -15.61 -1.17 -5.08
N PRO A 255 -15.78 -0.76 -3.82
CA PRO A 255 -14.71 -0.10 -3.06
C PRO A 255 -13.44 -0.94 -2.82
N ALA A 256 -13.47 -2.24 -3.12
CA ALA A 256 -12.30 -3.13 -3.08
C ALA A 256 -11.45 -3.07 -4.38
N ARG A 257 -11.81 -2.19 -5.32
CA ARG A 257 -11.16 -1.97 -6.61
C ARG A 257 -11.03 -0.48 -6.87
N TYR A 258 -10.24 -0.14 -7.88
CA TYR A 258 -10.04 1.24 -8.31
C TYR A 258 -10.85 1.60 -9.54
N VAL A 259 -11.17 2.89 -9.64
CA VAL A 259 -11.24 3.58 -10.91
C VAL A 259 -10.05 4.53 -11.05
N VAL A 260 -9.46 4.59 -12.24
CA VAL A 260 -8.55 5.66 -12.64
C VAL A 260 -9.27 6.47 -13.70
N ILE A 261 -9.46 7.77 -13.48
CA ILE A 261 -10.04 8.68 -14.48
C ILE A 261 -8.89 9.31 -15.25
N TRP A 262 -8.96 9.31 -16.58
CA TRP A 262 -7.91 9.83 -17.46
C TRP A 262 -8.51 10.64 -18.61
N THR A 263 -8.54 11.96 -18.47
CA THR A 263 -9.35 12.84 -19.34
C THR A 263 -8.58 13.48 -20.49
N GLY A 264 -7.25 13.44 -20.46
CA GLY A 264 -6.41 14.06 -21.49
C GLY A 264 -4.98 13.54 -21.47
N PRO A 265 -4.14 14.02 -22.41
CA PRO A 265 -2.79 13.51 -22.57
C PRO A 265 -1.90 13.98 -21.41
N VAL A 266 -1.21 13.03 -20.77
CA VAL A 266 -0.33 13.26 -19.60
C VAL A 266 1.03 12.63 -19.86
N LEU A 267 1.10 11.31 -20.06
CA LEU A 267 2.34 10.63 -20.37
C LEU A 267 2.70 10.77 -21.85
N SER A 268 1.73 10.85 -22.75
CA SER A 268 1.99 11.06 -24.18
C SER A 268 2.29 12.52 -24.52
N ALA A 269 1.98 13.45 -23.63
CA ALA A 269 2.24 14.88 -23.79
C ALA A 269 3.69 15.26 -23.43
N LYS A 270 4.13 16.41 -23.96
CA LYS A 270 5.32 17.11 -23.46
C LYS A 270 4.88 18.06 -22.34
N LEU A 271 5.17 17.67 -21.10
CA LEU A 271 4.93 18.51 -19.92
C LEU A 271 6.20 19.27 -19.51
N ASP A 272 6.02 20.28 -18.67
CA ASP A 272 7.09 21.07 -18.03
C ASP A 272 7.93 20.24 -17.04
N VAL A 273 7.36 19.18 -16.48
CA VAL A 273 8.05 18.17 -15.67
C VAL A 273 8.19 16.87 -16.46
N PRO A 274 9.39 16.26 -16.52
CA PRO A 274 9.58 15.00 -17.22
C PRO A 274 8.95 13.82 -16.45
N LEU A 275 7.76 13.37 -16.89
CA LEU A 275 7.12 12.15 -16.37
C LEU A 275 7.64 10.85 -17.01
N LYS A 276 8.77 10.95 -17.71
CA LYS A 276 9.47 9.84 -18.37
C LYS A 276 10.96 9.96 -18.05
N ALA A 277 11.36 9.53 -16.85
CA ALA A 277 12.71 9.73 -16.34
C ALA A 277 13.52 8.41 -16.33
N GLY A 278 14.40 8.24 -17.31
CA GLY A 278 15.43 7.18 -17.32
C GLY A 278 14.86 5.78 -17.06
N TRP A 279 15.41 5.06 -16.07
CA TRP A 279 15.06 3.68 -15.72
C TRP A 279 13.74 3.53 -14.95
N MET A 280 13.00 4.61 -14.69
CA MET A 280 11.75 4.54 -13.95
C MET A 280 10.57 4.28 -14.89
N MET A 281 9.69 3.38 -14.47
CA MET A 281 8.42 3.15 -15.14
C MET A 281 7.58 4.44 -15.05
N PRO A 282 7.07 5.00 -16.16
CA PRO A 282 6.36 6.28 -16.15
C PRO A 282 5.20 6.32 -15.16
N ILE A 283 4.52 5.18 -14.99
CA ILE A 283 3.39 5.07 -14.08
C ILE A 283 3.80 5.13 -12.59
N SER A 284 5.04 4.78 -12.26
CA SER A 284 5.59 4.90 -10.90
C SER A 284 5.90 6.35 -10.52
N LEU A 285 5.87 7.27 -11.48
CA LEU A 285 6.04 8.71 -11.25
C LEU A 285 4.71 9.44 -11.07
N LEU A 286 3.58 8.78 -11.35
CA LEU A 286 2.27 9.39 -11.18
C LEU A 286 1.84 9.29 -9.70
N PRO A 287 1.33 10.39 -9.11
CA PRO A 287 0.84 10.42 -7.73
C PRO A 287 -0.60 9.88 -7.67
N ASP A 288 -1.42 10.34 -6.73
CA ASP A 288 -2.84 9.94 -6.73
C ASP A 288 -3.67 10.78 -7.69
N TYR A 289 -3.31 12.05 -7.89
CA TYR A 289 -3.93 12.92 -8.88
C TYR A 289 -2.93 13.89 -9.52
N LEU A 290 -3.18 14.23 -10.78
CA LEU A 290 -2.45 15.22 -11.55
C LEU A 290 -3.43 15.97 -12.46
N VAL A 291 -3.27 17.29 -12.51
CA VAL A 291 -3.98 18.20 -13.41
C VAL A 291 -2.93 18.98 -14.20
N ALA A 292 -3.06 18.98 -15.51
CA ALA A 292 -2.22 19.73 -16.42
C ALA A 292 -3.04 20.58 -17.38
N LYS A 293 -2.50 21.75 -17.72
CA LYS A 293 -3.07 22.70 -18.68
C LYS A 293 -1.97 23.26 -19.55
N ASP A 294 -2.17 23.27 -20.86
CA ASP A 294 -1.24 23.86 -21.83
C ASP A 294 0.22 23.37 -21.65
N GLY A 295 0.39 22.08 -21.37
CA GLY A 295 1.70 21.46 -21.16
C GLY A 295 2.35 21.73 -19.80
N LYS A 296 1.63 22.32 -18.84
CA LYS A 296 2.12 22.57 -17.49
C LYS A 296 1.32 21.84 -16.43
N ILE A 297 1.99 21.23 -15.46
CA ILE A 297 1.33 20.66 -14.29
C ILE A 297 0.86 21.80 -13.38
N THR A 298 -0.44 21.94 -13.16
CA THR A 298 -1.03 23.00 -12.33
C THR A 298 -1.39 22.51 -10.93
N ARG A 299 -1.69 21.21 -10.77
CA ARG A 299 -2.01 20.59 -9.49
C ARG A 299 -1.59 19.13 -9.48
N VAL A 300 -0.96 18.68 -8.40
CA VAL A 300 -0.42 17.32 -8.27
C VAL A 300 -0.39 16.95 -6.79
N GLY A 301 -0.66 15.69 -6.43
CA GLY A 301 -0.61 15.29 -5.02
C GLY A 301 -1.22 13.94 -4.71
N HIS A 302 -1.33 13.68 -3.40
CA HIS A 302 -1.86 12.44 -2.84
C HIS A 302 -3.08 12.75 -1.98
N PHE A 303 -4.08 11.88 -2.04
CA PHE A 303 -5.17 11.92 -1.08
C PHE A 303 -4.68 11.47 0.29
N ASP A 304 -5.33 11.97 1.34
CA ASP A 304 -5.09 11.47 2.69
C ASP A 304 -5.56 10.01 2.87
N ARG A 305 -5.41 9.49 4.10
CA ARG A 305 -5.81 8.13 4.45
C ARG A 305 -7.31 7.87 4.29
N ASP A 306 -8.14 8.90 4.18
CA ASP A 306 -9.60 8.84 4.06
C ASP A 306 -10.07 9.28 2.65
N TRP A 307 -9.14 9.31 1.68
CA TRP A 307 -9.37 9.66 0.28
C TRP A 307 -9.88 11.11 0.05
N GLN A 308 -9.45 12.06 0.89
CA GLN A 308 -9.71 13.50 0.73
C GLN A 308 -8.53 14.24 0.10
#